data_AF-A0A926UES3-F1
#
_entry.id   AF-A0A926UES3-F1
#
_cell.length_a   1.000
_cell.length_b   1.000
_cell.length_c   1.000
_cell.angle_alpha   90.00
_cell.angle_beta   90.00
_cell.angle_gamma   90.00
#
_symmetry.space_group_name_H-M   'P 1'
#
loop_
_entity.id
_entity.type
_entity.pdbx_description
1 polymer ?
#
loop_
_entity_poly.entity_id
_entity_poly.type
_entity_poly.pdbx_seq_one_letter_code
_entity_poly.pdbx_strand_id
1 'polypeptide(L)'
;MYDKVSNEAAVSALYLALQQDESHIRKRAVEALGQIGGEAALPALLQALSDPSSGVRERAVSALEGIGGEHVIPALHSALMDEDFNVRKQVVESLGQIGGEATIPALHQALNDESSSVRKRAVELLGQIGGEAALAALRHALNDESFSVSKRAVEAIEKLIAVEPESTEGEARMDVAAPNPV
;
A
#
# COMPACT_ATOMS: atom_id res chain seq x y z
N MET A 1 22.42 -2.36 27.47
CA MET A 1 21.44 -1.51 28.19
C MET A 1 21.57 -0.02 27.81
N TYR A 2 22.18 0.31 26.65
CA TYR A 2 22.49 1.70 26.23
C TYR A 2 21.62 2.22 25.05
N ASP A 3 20.63 1.46 24.56
CA ASP A 3 19.86 1.86 23.35
C ASP A 3 18.55 2.63 23.64
N LYS A 4 17.79 2.25 24.67
CA LYS A 4 16.40 2.74 24.80
C LYS A 4 16.32 4.22 25.21
N VAL A 5 17.15 4.64 26.16
CA VAL A 5 17.19 6.03 26.66
C VAL A 5 17.73 6.99 25.59
N SER A 6 18.69 6.54 24.78
CA SER A 6 19.25 7.37 23.70
C SER A 6 18.23 7.61 22.58
N ASN A 7 17.40 6.61 22.28
CA ASN A 7 16.35 6.75 21.27
C ASN A 7 15.18 7.64 21.76
N GLU A 8 14.77 7.55 23.03
CA GLU A 8 13.70 8.42 23.57
C GLU A 8 14.11 9.91 23.58
N ALA A 9 15.34 10.21 23.99
CA ALA A 9 15.86 11.58 23.95
C ALA A 9 16.01 12.09 22.51
N ALA A 10 16.48 11.24 21.59
CA ALA A 10 16.58 11.57 20.17
C ALA A 10 15.20 11.84 19.55
N VAL A 11 14.22 10.96 19.77
CA VAL A 11 12.84 11.15 19.29
C VAL A 11 12.24 12.45 19.83
N SER A 12 12.48 12.76 21.12
CA SER A 12 12.00 14.01 21.72
C SER A 12 12.62 15.24 21.05
N ALA A 13 13.91 15.23 20.77
CA ALA A 13 14.58 16.33 20.07
C ALA A 13 14.07 16.47 18.62
N LEU A 14 13.84 15.35 17.93
CA LEU A 14 13.30 15.35 16.58
C LEU A 14 11.85 15.83 16.53
N TYR A 15 11.07 15.56 17.58
CA TYR A 15 9.72 16.12 17.73
C TYR A 15 9.75 17.66 17.79
N LEU A 16 10.71 18.24 18.52
CA LEU A 16 10.90 19.70 18.55
C LEU A 16 11.33 20.23 17.17
N ALA A 17 12.15 19.48 16.44
CA ALA A 17 12.57 19.84 15.09
C ALA A 17 11.40 19.84 14.08
N LEU A 18 10.35 19.05 14.30
CA LEU A 18 9.11 19.11 13.51
C LEU A 18 8.30 20.40 13.72
N GLN A 19 8.61 21.20 14.74
CA GLN A 19 7.92 22.46 15.04
C GLN A 19 8.68 23.70 14.53
N GLN A 20 9.79 23.49 13.81
CA GLN A 20 10.56 24.59 13.24
C GLN A 20 9.91 25.14 11.97
N ASP A 21 10.10 26.44 11.71
CA ASP A 21 9.47 27.14 10.58
C ASP A 21 9.98 26.64 9.23
N GLU A 22 11.25 26.26 9.16
CA GLU A 22 11.89 25.80 7.93
C GLU A 22 11.53 24.35 7.59
N SER A 23 10.85 24.17 6.46
CA SER A 23 10.46 22.85 5.95
C SER A 23 11.64 21.90 5.73
N HIS A 24 12.83 22.42 5.42
CA HIS A 24 14.04 21.61 5.32
C HIS A 24 14.44 20.97 6.66
N ILE A 25 14.29 21.68 7.78
CA ILE A 25 14.58 21.14 9.11
C ILE A 25 13.56 20.07 9.47
N ARG A 26 12.27 20.36 9.26
CA ARG A 26 11.19 19.39 9.49
C ARG A 26 11.37 18.12 8.65
N LYS A 27 11.71 18.26 7.36
CA LYS A 27 11.99 17.12 6.48
C LYS A 27 13.12 16.24 6.99
N ARG A 28 14.22 16.85 7.44
CA ARG A 28 15.35 16.14 8.07
C ARG A 28 14.92 15.43 9.35
N ALA A 29 14.06 16.04 10.14
CA ALA A 29 13.52 15.42 11.34
C ALA A 29 12.69 14.16 11.03
N VAL A 30 11.81 14.24 10.03
CA VAL A 30 11.03 13.07 9.54
C VAL A 30 11.95 11.96 9.05
N GLU A 31 13.02 12.28 8.33
CA GLU A 31 13.99 11.28 7.88
C GLU A 31 14.68 10.56 9.03
N ALA A 32 15.14 11.32 10.03
CA ALA A 32 15.77 10.75 11.21
C ALA A 32 14.78 9.90 12.01
N LEU A 33 13.52 10.34 12.14
CA LEU A 33 12.46 9.55 12.77
C LEU A 33 12.19 8.24 12.02
N GLY A 34 12.19 8.27 10.68
CA GLY A 34 12.07 7.07 9.86
C GLY A 34 13.23 6.09 10.03
N GLN A 35 14.46 6.60 10.22
CA GLN A 35 15.64 5.78 10.53
C GLN A 35 15.59 5.16 11.92
N ILE A 36 15.04 5.87 12.90
CA ILE A 36 14.79 5.31 14.24
C ILE A 36 13.72 4.22 14.17
N GLY A 37 12.65 4.48 13.42
CA GLY A 37 11.55 3.55 13.18
C GLY A 37 10.79 3.14 14.45
N GLY A 38 9.97 2.11 14.29
CA GLY A 38 9.19 1.51 15.39
C GLY A 38 8.11 2.40 15.98
N GLU A 39 7.49 1.90 17.06
CA GLU A 39 6.33 2.55 17.71
C GLU A 39 6.66 3.93 18.28
N ALA A 40 7.92 4.18 18.66
CA ALA A 40 8.32 5.46 19.23
C ALA A 40 8.30 6.61 18.21
N ALA A 41 8.62 6.33 16.95
CA ALA A 41 8.61 7.33 15.88
C ALA A 41 7.22 7.51 15.25
N LEU A 42 6.36 6.50 15.33
CA LEU A 42 5.08 6.46 14.63
C LEU A 42 4.20 7.70 14.89
N PRO A 43 3.95 8.16 16.13
CA PRO A 43 3.10 9.34 16.37
C PRO A 43 3.61 10.61 15.67
N ALA A 44 4.93 10.81 15.65
CA ALA A 44 5.55 11.97 15.03
C ALA A 44 5.47 11.90 13.49
N LEU A 45 5.63 10.70 12.92
CA LEU A 45 5.47 10.48 11.48
C LEU A 45 4.02 10.66 11.02
N LEU A 46 3.06 10.20 11.82
CA LEU A 46 1.63 10.42 11.55
C LEU A 46 1.29 11.91 11.55
N GLN A 47 1.84 12.69 12.47
CA GLN A 47 1.67 14.16 12.46
C GLN A 47 2.26 14.78 11.20
N ALA A 48 3.42 14.31 10.74
CA ALA A 48 4.11 14.84 9.57
C ALA A 48 3.36 14.60 8.24
N LEU A 49 2.39 13.68 8.20
CA LEU A 49 1.49 13.51 7.05
C LEU A 49 0.58 14.72 6.82
N SER A 50 0.45 15.63 7.80
CA SER A 50 -0.34 16.87 7.68
C SER A 50 0.54 18.12 7.60
N ASP A 51 1.84 17.98 7.30
CA ASP A 51 2.74 19.12 7.20
C ASP A 51 2.35 20.06 6.03
N PRO A 52 2.47 21.39 6.18
CA PRO A 52 2.21 22.32 5.08
C PRO A 52 3.08 22.10 3.83
N SER A 53 4.26 21.51 3.98
CA SER A 53 5.17 21.20 2.88
C SER A 53 4.91 19.80 2.33
N SER A 54 4.52 19.68 1.07
CA SER A 54 4.33 18.37 0.41
C SER A 54 5.61 17.52 0.44
N GLY A 55 6.79 18.14 0.35
CA GLY A 55 8.06 17.42 0.46
C GLY A 55 8.37 16.85 1.86
N VAL A 56 7.70 17.33 2.92
CA VAL A 56 7.73 16.74 4.26
C VAL A 56 6.71 15.61 4.34
N ARG A 57 5.49 15.81 3.82
CA ARG A 57 4.44 14.77 3.76
C ARG A 57 4.89 13.53 2.97
N GLU A 58 5.46 13.73 1.78
CA GLU A 58 6.05 12.66 0.96
C GLU A 58 7.10 11.87 1.76
N ARG A 59 7.92 12.58 2.53
CA ARG A 59 8.95 11.93 3.34
C ARG A 59 8.37 11.15 4.53
N ALA A 60 7.27 11.62 5.10
CA ALA A 60 6.56 10.92 6.15
C ALA A 60 5.96 9.61 5.62
N VAL A 61 5.40 9.62 4.40
CA VAL A 61 4.94 8.42 3.70
C VAL A 61 6.07 7.40 3.54
N SER A 62 7.24 7.81 3.01
CA SER A 62 8.39 6.90 2.89
C SER A 62 8.90 6.37 4.24
N ALA A 63 8.82 7.17 5.30
CA ALA A 63 9.21 6.73 6.64
C ALA A 63 8.23 5.69 7.20
N LEU A 64 6.92 5.87 6.97
CA LEU A 64 5.90 4.89 7.35
C LEU A 64 6.00 3.59 6.56
N GLU A 65 6.37 3.64 5.28
CA GLU A 65 6.72 2.46 4.49
C GLU A 65 7.85 1.65 5.15
N GLY A 66 8.91 2.35 5.60
CA GLY A 66 10.04 1.73 6.28
C GLY A 66 9.69 1.11 7.64
N ILE A 67 8.69 1.66 8.35
CA ILE A 67 8.11 1.03 9.53
C ILE A 67 7.33 -0.24 9.13
N GLY A 68 6.55 -0.13 8.05
CA GLY A 68 5.80 -1.23 7.47
C GLY A 68 4.68 -1.77 8.37
N GLY A 69 4.09 -2.89 7.94
CA GLY A 69 3.02 -3.57 8.66
C GLY A 69 1.64 -2.95 8.48
N GLU A 70 0.59 -3.74 8.74
CA GLU A 70 -0.79 -3.32 8.45
C GLU A 70 -1.26 -2.12 9.27
N HIS A 71 -0.66 -1.88 10.43
CA HIS A 71 -1.02 -0.79 11.33
C HIS A 71 -0.76 0.61 10.74
N VAL A 72 0.09 0.76 9.72
CA VAL A 72 0.30 2.05 9.03
C VAL A 72 -0.67 2.27 7.86
N ILE A 73 -1.37 1.22 7.40
CA ILE A 73 -2.27 1.30 6.23
C ILE A 73 -3.37 2.35 6.41
N PRO A 74 -4.05 2.50 7.57
CA PRO A 74 -5.09 3.53 7.72
C PRO A 74 -4.57 4.96 7.52
N ALA A 75 -3.33 5.22 7.94
CA ALA A 75 -2.69 6.52 7.76
C ALA A 75 -2.34 6.76 6.29
N LEU A 76 -1.78 5.76 5.62
CA LEU A 76 -1.48 5.82 4.19
C LEU A 76 -2.76 5.96 3.36
N HIS A 77 -3.81 5.22 3.69
CA HIS A 77 -5.12 5.34 3.03
C HIS A 77 -5.65 6.77 3.12
N SER A 78 -5.56 7.41 4.29
CA SER A 78 -5.95 8.82 4.44
C SER A 78 -5.12 9.76 3.55
N ALA A 79 -3.81 9.49 3.42
CA ALA A 79 -2.90 10.27 2.58
C ALA A 79 -3.12 10.08 1.07
N LEU A 80 -3.96 9.14 0.63
CA LEU A 80 -4.42 9.08 -0.77
C LEU A 80 -5.27 10.28 -1.18
N MET A 81 -5.76 11.08 -0.22
CA MET A 81 -6.53 12.29 -0.48
C MET A 81 -5.66 13.56 -0.46
N ASP A 82 -4.33 13.42 -0.46
CA ASP A 82 -3.42 14.57 -0.46
C ASP A 82 -3.61 15.45 -1.71
N GLU A 83 -3.52 16.76 -1.54
CA GLU A 83 -3.60 17.73 -2.64
C GLU A 83 -2.45 17.56 -3.65
N ASP A 84 -1.28 17.12 -3.19
CA ASP A 84 -0.08 17.01 -4.01
C ASP A 84 -0.02 15.63 -4.68
N PHE A 85 0.02 15.64 -6.01
CA PHE A 85 0.13 14.45 -6.84
C PHE A 85 1.32 13.55 -6.46
N ASN A 86 2.48 14.13 -6.10
CA ASN A 86 3.67 13.35 -5.75
C ASN A 86 3.47 12.60 -4.43
N VAL A 87 2.78 13.21 -3.47
CA VAL A 87 2.43 12.56 -2.20
C VAL A 87 1.48 11.39 -2.48
N ARG A 88 0.38 11.61 -3.21
CA ARG A 88 -0.56 10.52 -3.54
C ARG A 88 0.11 9.37 -4.30
N LYS A 89 0.97 9.68 -5.26
CA LYS A 89 1.76 8.68 -5.98
C LYS A 89 2.66 7.90 -5.02
N GLN A 90 3.39 8.59 -4.15
CA GLN A 90 4.27 7.95 -3.17
C GLN A 90 3.49 7.03 -2.23
N VAL A 91 2.28 7.43 -1.81
CA VAL A 91 1.40 6.59 -0.98
C VAL A 91 1.06 5.28 -1.69
N VAL A 92 0.68 5.33 -2.97
CA VAL A 92 0.39 4.11 -3.74
C VAL A 92 1.61 3.22 -3.88
N GLU A 93 2.79 3.80 -4.13
CA GLU A 93 4.04 3.02 -4.15
C GLU A 93 4.31 2.33 -2.80
N SER A 94 4.17 3.07 -1.69
CA SER A 94 4.39 2.55 -0.35
C SER A 94 3.39 1.46 0.05
N LEU A 95 2.11 1.59 -0.34
CA LEU A 95 1.12 0.52 -0.17
C LEU A 95 1.52 -0.73 -0.96
N GLY A 96 2.08 -0.58 -2.16
CA GLY A 96 2.62 -1.68 -2.95
C GLY A 96 3.79 -2.39 -2.29
N GLN A 97 4.69 -1.65 -1.63
CA GLN A 97 5.83 -2.22 -0.90
C GLN A 97 5.40 -2.92 0.40
N ILE A 98 4.40 -2.39 1.10
CA ILE A 98 3.80 -3.07 2.26
C ILE A 98 3.12 -4.37 1.82
N GLY A 99 2.37 -4.30 0.71
CA GLY A 99 1.72 -5.45 0.09
C GLY A 99 0.65 -6.10 0.97
N GLY A 100 0.17 -7.26 0.52
CA GLY A 100 -0.86 -8.03 1.21
C GLY A 100 -2.29 -7.52 0.97
N GLU A 101 -3.26 -8.39 1.22
CA GLU A 101 -4.68 -8.12 0.95
C GLU A 101 -5.22 -6.92 1.74
N ALA A 102 -4.64 -6.62 2.90
CA ALA A 102 -5.02 -5.47 3.72
C ALA A 102 -4.85 -4.12 2.99
N THR A 103 -4.02 -4.06 1.94
CA THR A 103 -3.81 -2.84 1.13
C THR A 103 -4.84 -2.66 0.01
N ILE A 104 -5.60 -3.71 -0.33
CA ILE A 104 -6.57 -3.71 -1.43
C ILE A 104 -7.60 -2.57 -1.30
N PRO A 105 -8.21 -2.29 -0.13
CA PRO A 105 -9.17 -1.20 -0.01
C PRO A 105 -8.58 0.17 -0.38
N ALA A 106 -7.34 0.44 0.04
CA ALA A 106 -6.65 1.69 -0.26
C ALA A 106 -6.27 1.76 -1.76
N LEU A 107 -5.75 0.67 -2.32
CA LEU A 107 -5.44 0.59 -3.75
C LEU A 107 -6.70 0.71 -4.62
N HIS A 108 -7.83 0.16 -4.19
CA HIS A 108 -9.11 0.34 -4.86
C HIS A 108 -9.54 1.81 -4.86
N GLN A 109 -9.40 2.53 -3.75
CA GLN A 109 -9.66 3.98 -3.73
C GLN A 109 -8.77 4.72 -4.74
N ALA A 110 -7.49 4.36 -4.83
CA ALA A 110 -6.54 4.95 -5.77
C ALA A 110 -6.90 4.72 -7.26
N LEU A 111 -7.78 3.77 -7.58
CA LEU A 111 -8.35 3.61 -8.93
C LEU A 111 -9.26 4.78 -9.34
N ASN A 112 -9.63 5.66 -8.42
CA ASN A 112 -10.43 6.84 -8.71
C ASN A 112 -9.62 8.14 -8.65
N ASP A 113 -8.29 8.06 -8.58
CA ASP A 113 -7.43 9.25 -8.55
C ASP A 113 -7.56 10.07 -9.84
N GLU A 114 -7.51 11.40 -9.74
CA GLU A 114 -7.54 12.30 -10.90
C GLU A 114 -6.38 12.03 -11.88
N SER A 115 -5.24 11.55 -11.38
CA SER A 115 -4.07 11.23 -12.19
C SER A 115 -4.13 9.79 -12.69
N SER A 116 -4.18 9.63 -14.01
CA SER A 116 -4.08 8.32 -14.65
C SER A 116 -2.79 7.56 -14.29
N SER A 117 -1.73 8.27 -13.87
CA SER A 117 -0.49 7.64 -13.42
C SER A 117 -0.67 6.92 -12.08
N VAL A 118 -1.41 7.52 -11.15
CA VAL A 118 -1.76 6.91 -9.86
C VAL A 118 -2.70 5.74 -10.08
N ARG A 119 -3.77 5.93 -10.87
CA ARG A 119 -4.73 4.86 -11.22
C ARG A 119 -4.04 3.65 -11.85
N LYS A 120 -3.18 3.89 -12.85
CA LYS A 120 -2.40 2.82 -13.50
C LYS A 120 -1.54 2.05 -12.51
N ARG A 121 -0.87 2.76 -11.59
CA ARG A 121 -0.03 2.11 -10.59
C ARG A 121 -0.84 1.25 -9.63
N ALA A 122 -2.01 1.73 -9.19
CA ALA A 122 -2.91 0.95 -8.37
C ALA A 122 -3.38 -0.34 -9.09
N VAL A 123 -3.71 -0.27 -10.39
CA VAL A 123 -4.01 -1.47 -11.20
C VAL A 123 -2.85 -2.46 -11.21
N GLU A 124 -1.62 -1.98 -11.41
CA GLU A 124 -0.43 -2.84 -11.40
C GLU A 124 -0.26 -3.58 -10.07
N LEU A 125 -0.43 -2.87 -8.95
CA LEU A 125 -0.26 -3.42 -7.62
C LEU A 125 -1.38 -4.39 -7.25
N LEU A 126 -2.64 -4.09 -7.58
CA LEU A 126 -3.76 -5.02 -7.41
C LEU A 126 -3.53 -6.31 -8.21
N GLY A 127 -3.02 -6.21 -9.44
CA GLY A 127 -2.65 -7.38 -10.25
C GLY A 127 -1.45 -8.17 -9.70
N GLN A 128 -0.59 -7.55 -8.90
CA GLN A 128 0.51 -8.23 -8.21
C GLN A 128 0.04 -8.94 -6.94
N ILE A 129 -0.89 -8.33 -6.18
CA ILE A 129 -1.48 -8.94 -4.98
C ILE A 129 -2.34 -10.14 -5.36
N GLY A 130 -3.19 -9.99 -6.37
CA GLY A 130 -4.08 -11.05 -6.83
C GLY A 130 -5.17 -11.44 -5.84
N GLY A 131 -5.78 -12.60 -6.08
CA GLY A 131 -6.95 -13.07 -5.33
C GLY A 131 -8.27 -12.44 -5.78
N GLU A 132 -9.37 -12.96 -5.24
CA GLU A 132 -10.73 -12.57 -5.62
C GLU A 132 -11.02 -11.09 -5.33
N ALA A 133 -10.53 -10.57 -4.19
CA ALA A 133 -10.70 -9.18 -3.80
C ALA A 133 -10.00 -8.21 -4.77
N ALA A 134 -8.76 -8.53 -5.20
CA ALA A 134 -8.06 -7.71 -6.19
C ALA A 134 -8.71 -7.81 -7.57
N LEU A 135 -9.18 -9.00 -7.96
CA LEU A 135 -9.94 -9.19 -9.20
C LEU A 135 -11.21 -8.33 -9.22
N ALA A 136 -11.95 -8.28 -8.11
CA ALA A 136 -13.14 -7.44 -7.98
C ALA A 136 -12.80 -5.94 -8.11
N ALA A 137 -11.70 -5.49 -7.51
CA ALA A 137 -11.24 -4.11 -7.66
C ALA A 137 -10.83 -3.80 -9.11
N LEU A 138 -10.04 -4.67 -9.76
CA LEU A 138 -9.55 -4.50 -11.14
C LEU A 138 -10.67 -4.35 -12.18
N ARG A 139 -11.84 -4.96 -11.95
CA ARG A 139 -13.00 -4.80 -12.84
C ARG A 139 -13.47 -3.35 -12.97
N HIS A 140 -13.26 -2.52 -11.94
CA HIS A 140 -13.60 -1.09 -11.99
C HIS A 140 -12.73 -0.34 -13.02
N ALA A 141 -11.46 -0.71 -13.15
CA ALA A 141 -10.51 -0.06 -14.04
C ALA A 141 -10.67 -0.43 -15.53
N LEU A 142 -11.53 -1.41 -15.87
CA LEU A 142 -11.79 -1.81 -17.25
C LEU A 142 -12.45 -0.69 -18.08
N ASN A 143 -13.23 0.18 -17.42
CA ASN A 143 -13.91 1.30 -18.06
C ASN A 143 -13.20 2.64 -17.83
N ASP A 144 -11.92 2.62 -17.42
CA ASP A 144 -11.15 3.84 -17.22
C ASP A 144 -11.03 4.64 -18.51
N GLU A 145 -11.18 5.97 -18.41
CA GLU A 145 -11.04 6.93 -19.52
C GLU A 145 -9.66 6.87 -20.19
N SER A 146 -8.63 6.48 -19.44
CA SER A 146 -7.28 6.33 -19.95
C SER A 146 -7.09 4.95 -20.55
N PHE A 147 -6.85 4.90 -21.86
CA PHE A 147 -6.52 3.65 -22.56
C PHE A 147 -5.36 2.90 -21.90
N SER A 148 -4.37 3.60 -21.33
CA SER A 148 -3.25 2.93 -20.66
C SER A 148 -3.68 2.25 -19.36
N VAL A 149 -4.70 2.75 -18.66
CA VAL A 149 -5.20 2.17 -17.41
C VAL A 149 -6.07 0.97 -17.72
N SER A 150 -7.06 1.13 -18.62
CA SER A 150 -7.95 0.02 -19.01
C SER A 150 -7.21 -1.13 -19.68
N LYS A 151 -6.23 -0.85 -20.57
CA LYS A 151 -5.33 -1.90 -21.10
C LYS A 151 -4.60 -2.66 -20.00
N ARG A 152 -4.06 -1.93 -19.01
CA ARG A 152 -3.33 -2.56 -17.90
C ARG A 152 -4.25 -3.39 -17.01
N ALA A 153 -5.51 -2.98 -16.85
CA ALA A 153 -6.49 -3.73 -16.10
C ALA A 153 -6.80 -5.07 -16.78
N VAL A 154 -6.95 -5.09 -18.11
CA VAL A 154 -7.10 -6.33 -18.89
C VAL A 154 -5.89 -7.24 -18.69
N GLU A 155 -4.67 -6.73 -18.88
CA GLU A 155 -3.42 -7.50 -18.70
C GLU A 155 -3.31 -8.10 -17.29
N ALA A 156 -3.69 -7.33 -16.25
CA ALA A 156 -3.68 -7.79 -14.87
C ALA A 156 -4.72 -8.91 -14.64
N ILE A 157 -5.94 -8.76 -15.15
CA ILE A 157 -7.00 -9.75 -15.01
C ILE A 157 -6.66 -11.04 -15.77
N GLU A 158 -6.16 -10.93 -17.00
CA GLU A 158 -5.70 -12.10 -17.79
C GLU A 158 -4.64 -12.90 -17.03
N LYS A 159 -3.67 -12.20 -16.43
CA LYS A 159 -2.63 -12.84 -15.62
C LYS A 159 -3.22 -13.57 -14.41
N LEU A 160 -4.21 -12.99 -13.72
CA LEU A 160 -4.83 -13.64 -12.55
C LEU A 160 -5.62 -14.90 -12.94
N ILE A 161 -6.36 -14.86 -14.05
CA ILE A 161 -7.16 -16.01 -14.51
C ILE A 161 -6.26 -17.11 -15.09
N ALA A 162 -5.16 -16.76 -15.76
CA ALA A 162 -4.23 -17.73 -16.31
C ALA A 162 -3.50 -18.57 -15.24
N VAL A 163 -3.49 -18.11 -13.98
CA VAL A 163 -2.91 -18.85 -12.85
C VAL A 163 -3.90 -19.84 -12.24
N GLU A 164 -5.21 -19.72 -12.50
CA GLU A 164 -6.25 -20.63 -12.00
C GLU A 164 -6.76 -21.66 -13.05
N PRO A 165 -5.91 -22.59 -13.52
CA PRO A 165 -6.47 -23.90 -13.87
C PRO A 165 -5.51 -25.04 -13.52
N GLU A 166 -5.57 -25.63 -12.30
CA GLU A 166 -5.04 -27.00 -12.06
C GLU A 166 -5.41 -27.67 -10.70
N SER A 167 -6.63 -27.55 -10.16
CA SER A 167 -6.97 -28.33 -8.95
C SER A 167 -8.45 -28.68 -8.71
N THR A 168 -9.20 -29.10 -9.76
CA THR A 168 -10.53 -29.70 -9.54
C THR A 168 -10.84 -30.93 -10.41
N GLU A 169 -9.87 -31.80 -10.69
CA GLU A 169 -10.16 -33.15 -11.20
C GLU A 169 -9.29 -34.21 -10.51
N GLY A 170 -9.59 -34.49 -9.25
CA GLY A 170 -9.07 -35.62 -8.52
C GLY A 170 -10.18 -36.23 -7.67
N GLU A 171 -10.57 -37.47 -8.01
CA GLU A 171 -11.32 -38.41 -7.16
C GLU A 171 -12.86 -38.28 -7.12
N ALA A 172 -13.51 -38.59 -8.25
CA ALA A 172 -14.83 -39.24 -8.23
C ALA A 172 -14.94 -40.30 -9.34
N ARG A 173 -13.95 -41.20 -9.42
CA ARG A 173 -14.09 -42.47 -10.14
C ARG A 173 -13.40 -43.55 -9.32
N MET A 174 -14.19 -44.26 -8.52
CA MET A 174 -14.15 -45.71 -8.34
C MET A 174 -15.14 -46.10 -7.22
N ASP A 175 -16.27 -46.70 -7.60
CA ASP A 175 -16.71 -48.01 -7.10
C ASP A 175 -18.10 -48.35 -7.66
N VAL A 176 -18.10 -49.02 -8.82
CA VAL A 176 -19.25 -49.78 -9.30
C VAL A 176 -19.07 -51.21 -8.81
N ALA A 177 -19.52 -51.48 -7.58
CA ALA A 177 -19.62 -52.85 -7.07
C ALA A 177 -20.78 -53.55 -7.78
N ALA A 178 -20.47 -54.56 -8.59
CA ALA A 178 -21.43 -55.46 -9.23
C ALA A 178 -22.13 -56.35 -8.17
N PRO A 179 -23.36 -56.83 -8.44
CA PRO A 179 -24.12 -57.62 -7.47
C PRO A 179 -23.65 -59.08 -7.43
N ASN A 180 -23.67 -59.66 -6.23
CA ASN A 180 -23.32 -61.05 -5.95
C ASN A 180 -24.48 -61.99 -6.36
N PRO A 181 -24.28 -63.07 -7.13
CA PRO A 181 -25.32 -64.05 -7.35
C PRO A 181 -25.35 -65.10 -6.23
N VAL A 182 -26.55 -65.69 -6.09
CA VAL A 182 -27.08 -66.55 -5.02
C VAL A 182 -26.28 -67.83 -4.78
#